data_AF-G5E036-F1
#
_entry.id   AF-G5E036-F1
#
_cell.length_a   1.000
_cell.length_b   1.000
_cell.length_c   1.000
_cell.angle_alpha   90.00
_cell.angle_beta   90.00
_cell.angle_gamma   90.00
#
_symmetry.space_group_name_H-M   'P 1'
#
loop_
_entity.id
_entity.type
_entity.pdbx_description
1 polymer ?
#
loop_
_entity_poly.entity_id
_entity_poly.type
_entity_poly.pdbx_seq_one_letter_code
_entity_poly.pdbx_strand_id
1 'polypeptide(L)'
;AEYKKAVTTNQWHRKLEFPGGETIVMHNPKVIVQFQQSLIPDEWGTTQDGQSRPRVVKRIDADLDEIPDGEVPRDHLVFMVHGIGPVCDLRFRSIVECVDDFRTVSLKLLQAHFKKTLEEGKARRVEFLPVHWHSALHGDATGVDRRIKKITLPSTGRLRHFTNETLLD
;
A
#
# COMPACT_ATOMS: atom_id res chain seq x y z
N ALA A 1 -6.55 -12.15 -11.24
CA ALA A 1 -6.37 -13.10 -12.37
C ALA A 1 -6.33 -12.38 -13.71
N GLU A 2 -7.30 -11.52 -14.02
CA GLU A 2 -7.43 -10.84 -15.32
C GLU A 2 -6.21 -9.99 -15.72
N TYR A 3 -5.64 -9.20 -14.79
CA TYR A 3 -4.43 -8.43 -15.06
C TYR A 3 -3.24 -9.32 -15.43
N LYS A 4 -3.00 -10.41 -14.68
CA LYS A 4 -1.94 -11.37 -14.98
C LYS A 4 -2.10 -11.95 -16.38
N LYS A 5 -3.33 -12.34 -16.74
CA LYS A 5 -3.65 -12.85 -18.09
C LYS A 5 -3.37 -11.79 -19.16
N ALA A 6 -3.82 -10.56 -18.97
CA ALA A 6 -3.59 -9.44 -19.90
C ALA A 6 -2.10 -9.22 -20.15
N VAL A 7 -1.28 -9.19 -19.08
CA VAL A 7 0.18 -9.07 -19.17
C VAL A 7 0.81 -10.26 -19.90
N THR A 8 0.50 -11.50 -19.48
CA THR A 8 1.16 -12.70 -20.04
C THR A 8 0.76 -13.00 -21.48
N THR A 9 -0.43 -12.57 -21.91
CA THR A 9 -0.93 -12.79 -23.28
C THR A 9 -0.79 -11.56 -24.17
N ASN A 10 -0.31 -10.44 -23.60
CA ASN A 10 -0.28 -9.13 -24.25
C ASN A 10 -1.64 -8.71 -24.84
N GLN A 11 -2.73 -9.02 -24.13
CA GLN A 11 -4.10 -8.71 -24.53
C GLN A 11 -4.66 -7.57 -23.67
N TRP A 12 -4.88 -6.41 -24.29
CA TRP A 12 -5.31 -5.19 -23.63
C TRP A 12 -6.72 -4.76 -24.06
N HIS A 13 -7.23 -3.69 -23.47
CA HIS A 13 -8.52 -3.06 -23.80
C HIS A 13 -9.76 -3.93 -23.52
N ARG A 14 -9.61 -4.98 -22.71
CA ARG A 14 -10.74 -5.77 -22.22
C ARG A 14 -11.48 -5.01 -21.12
N LYS A 15 -12.80 -4.90 -21.26
CA LYS A 15 -13.69 -4.38 -20.21
C LYS A 15 -13.98 -5.48 -19.18
N LEU A 16 -13.72 -5.17 -17.91
CA LEU A 16 -14.07 -6.01 -16.77
C LEU A 16 -15.24 -5.36 -16.04
N GLU A 17 -16.41 -5.99 -16.10
CA GLU A 17 -17.62 -5.51 -15.46
C GLU A 17 -17.80 -6.19 -14.11
N PHE A 18 -18.08 -5.40 -13.08
CA PHE A 18 -18.30 -5.88 -11.72
C PHE A 18 -19.79 -5.76 -11.35
N PRO A 19 -20.29 -6.59 -10.41
CA PRO A 19 -21.70 -6.59 -10.01
C PRO A 19 -22.25 -5.22 -9.55
N GLY A 20 -21.38 -4.30 -9.13
CA GLY A 20 -21.75 -2.94 -8.71
C GLY A 20 -21.83 -1.90 -9.83
N GLY A 21 -21.84 -2.31 -11.11
CA GLY A 21 -21.87 -1.39 -12.27
C GLY A 21 -20.52 -0.72 -12.55
N GLU A 22 -19.48 -1.07 -11.79
CA GLU A 22 -18.11 -0.63 -12.05
C GLU A 22 -17.54 -1.37 -13.27
N THR A 23 -16.87 -0.62 -14.15
CA THR A 23 -16.14 -1.18 -15.28
C THR A 23 -14.67 -0.82 -15.19
N ILE A 24 -13.76 -1.78 -15.35
CA ILE A 24 -12.32 -1.55 -15.43
C ILE A 24 -11.82 -1.86 -16.84
N VAL A 25 -10.98 -0.98 -17.40
CA VAL A 25 -10.30 -1.16 -18.68
C VAL A 25 -8.79 -1.04 -18.48
N MET A 26 -8.06 -2.10 -18.82
CA MET A 26 -6.59 -2.12 -18.77
C MET A 26 -6.04 -1.77 -20.15
N HIS A 27 -5.40 -0.61 -20.30
CA HIS A 27 -4.85 -0.16 -21.59
C HIS A 27 -3.45 -0.70 -21.84
N ASN A 28 -2.65 -0.83 -20.79
CA ASN A 28 -1.30 -1.40 -20.80
C ASN A 28 -0.90 -1.76 -19.35
N PRO A 29 0.32 -2.27 -19.07
CA PRO A 29 0.73 -2.60 -17.70
C PRO A 29 0.70 -1.41 -16.72
N LYS A 30 0.82 -0.18 -17.22
CA LYS A 30 0.95 1.05 -16.42
C LYS A 30 -0.37 1.82 -16.27
N VAL A 31 -1.30 1.65 -17.21
CA VAL A 31 -2.52 2.46 -17.32
C VAL A 31 -3.75 1.59 -17.22
N ILE A 32 -4.49 1.75 -16.13
CA ILE A 32 -5.79 1.13 -15.90
C ILE A 32 -6.80 2.25 -15.67
N VAL A 33 -7.97 2.16 -16.30
CA VAL A 33 -9.07 3.12 -16.15
C VAL A 33 -10.23 2.42 -15.46
N GLN A 34 -10.73 3.02 -14.41
CA GLN A 34 -11.91 2.57 -13.68
C GLN A 34 -13.06 3.54 -13.96
N PHE A 35 -14.18 3.01 -14.41
CA PHE A 35 -15.43 3.72 -14.60
C PHE A 35 -16.37 3.31 -13.47
N GLN A 36 -16.74 4.26 -12.61
CA GLN A 36 -17.77 4.05 -11.60
C GLN A 36 -19.05 4.77 -12.04
N GLN A 37 -20.19 4.09 -12.00
CA GLN A 37 -21.48 4.75 -12.13
C GLN A 37 -21.71 5.64 -10.90
N SER A 38 -21.96 6.94 -11.11
CA SER A 38 -22.32 7.84 -10.01
C SER A 38 -23.72 7.46 -9.53
N LEU A 39 -23.84 7.07 -8.27
CA LEU A 39 -25.12 6.86 -7.59
C LEU A 39 -25.62 8.14 -6.90
N ILE A 40 -24.85 9.23 -6.97
CA ILE A 40 -25.16 10.50 -6.31
C ILE A 40 -25.83 11.41 -7.35
N PRO A 41 -27.12 11.77 -7.16
CA PRO A 41 -27.76 12.82 -7.93
C PRO A 41 -27.03 14.14 -7.70
N ASP A 42 -26.91 14.98 -8.72
CA ASP A 42 -26.43 16.34 -8.50
C ASP A 42 -27.42 17.15 -7.63
N GLU A 43 -26.98 18.34 -7.18
CA GLU A 43 -27.77 19.26 -6.35
C GLU A 43 -29.09 19.71 -7.00
N TRP A 44 -29.28 19.42 -8.30
CA TRP A 44 -30.45 19.76 -9.11
C TRP A 44 -31.38 18.57 -9.41
N GLY A 45 -31.11 17.39 -8.85
CA GLY A 45 -31.97 16.21 -9.01
C GLY A 45 -31.92 15.60 -10.42
N THR A 46 -30.95 15.98 -11.25
CA THR A 46 -30.68 15.35 -12.53
C THR A 46 -29.82 14.11 -12.32
N THR A 47 -30.33 12.95 -12.74
CA THR A 47 -29.48 11.77 -12.95
C THR A 47 -28.68 12.05 -14.20
N GLN A 48 -27.37 12.31 -14.10
CA GLN A 48 -26.54 12.43 -15.29
C GLN A 48 -26.57 11.09 -16.01
N ASP A 49 -27.22 11.07 -17.17
CA ASP A 49 -27.27 9.93 -18.09
C ASP A 49 -25.85 9.40 -18.33
N GLY A 50 -25.53 8.26 -17.69
CA GLY A 50 -24.51 7.31 -18.12
C GLY A 50 -23.05 7.77 -18.18
N GLN A 51 -22.70 9.02 -17.87
CA GLN A 51 -21.33 9.51 -17.91
C GLN A 51 -20.57 9.07 -16.64
N SER A 52 -20.19 7.79 -16.60
CA SER A 52 -19.28 7.26 -15.58
C SER A 52 -17.95 8.02 -15.65
N ARG A 53 -17.66 8.86 -14.65
CA ARG A 53 -16.40 9.64 -14.62
C ARG A 53 -15.21 8.68 -14.55
N PRO A 54 -14.31 8.67 -15.54
CA PRO A 54 -13.16 7.78 -15.53
C PRO A 54 -12.16 8.20 -14.45
N ARG A 55 -11.72 7.23 -13.63
CA ARG A 55 -10.58 7.36 -12.72
C ARG A 55 -9.40 6.59 -13.30
N VAL A 56 -8.29 7.29 -13.54
CA VAL A 56 -7.07 6.66 -14.03
C VAL A 56 -6.25 6.17 -12.84
N VAL A 57 -6.04 4.86 -12.77
CA VAL A 57 -5.10 4.23 -11.86
C VAL A 57 -3.78 4.06 -12.62
N LYS A 58 -2.80 4.90 -12.29
CA LYS A 58 -1.42 4.71 -12.73
C LYS A 58 -0.79 3.65 -11.82
N ARG A 59 -0.38 2.53 -12.41
CA ARG A 59 0.42 1.52 -11.71
C ARG A 59 1.87 1.75 -12.09
N ILE A 60 2.72 1.90 -11.09
CA ILE A 60 4.16 2.17 -11.22
C ILE A 60 4.36 3.64 -11.61
N ASP A 61 4.98 4.42 -10.71
CA ASP A 61 5.41 5.78 -11.04
C ASP A 61 6.34 5.72 -12.25
N ALA A 62 6.36 6.76 -13.08
CA ALA A 62 7.23 6.78 -14.27
C ALA A 62 8.72 6.63 -13.89
N ASP A 63 9.06 6.92 -12.64
CA ASP A 63 10.39 6.93 -12.06
C ASP A 63 10.73 5.67 -11.22
N LEU A 64 9.88 4.64 -11.19
CA LEU A 64 10.24 3.37 -10.55
C LEU A 64 10.90 2.46 -11.59
N ASP A 65 12.20 2.24 -11.39
CA ASP A 65 13.12 1.43 -12.19
C ASP A 65 12.51 0.09 -12.65
N GLU A 66 13.04 -0.41 -13.78
CA GLU A 66 12.77 -1.76 -14.30
C GLU A 66 12.72 -2.77 -13.15
N ILE A 67 11.55 -3.39 -12.94
CA ILE A 67 11.45 -4.56 -12.08
C ILE A 67 12.28 -5.64 -12.78
N PRO A 68 13.43 -6.08 -12.21
CA PRO A 68 14.28 -7.03 -12.88
C PRO A 68 13.49 -8.30 -13.19
N ASP A 69 13.61 -8.78 -14.42
CA ASP A 69 12.93 -10.00 -14.84
C ASP A 69 13.43 -11.18 -13.99
N GLY A 70 12.49 -11.94 -13.41
CA GLY A 70 12.80 -13.01 -12.45
C GLY A 70 12.38 -12.73 -11.01
N GLU A 71 11.22 -12.10 -10.80
CA GLU A 71 10.63 -11.97 -9.46
C GLU A 71 10.48 -13.36 -8.83
N VAL A 72 11.38 -13.69 -7.90
CA VAL A 72 11.39 -15.00 -7.23
C VAL A 72 10.06 -15.20 -6.52
N PRO A 73 9.47 -16.41 -6.56
CA PRO A 73 8.22 -16.64 -5.85
C PRO A 73 8.40 -16.31 -4.36
N ARG A 74 7.41 -15.66 -3.75
CA ARG A 74 7.47 -15.26 -2.33
C ARG A 74 6.66 -16.24 -1.51
N ASP A 75 7.20 -16.68 -0.39
CA ASP A 75 6.45 -17.58 0.50
C ASP A 75 5.49 -16.79 1.39
N HIS A 76 5.89 -15.58 1.81
CA HIS A 76 5.10 -14.74 2.71
C HIS A 76 5.12 -13.26 2.30
N LEU A 77 3.99 -12.60 2.53
CA LEU A 77 3.82 -11.16 2.42
C LEU A 77 3.50 -10.59 3.81
N VAL A 78 4.29 -9.62 4.25
CA VAL A 78 4.19 -8.98 5.57
C VAL A 78 3.88 -7.49 5.38
N PHE A 79 2.74 -7.06 5.89
CA PHE A 79 2.38 -5.65 5.95
C PHE A 79 2.93 -5.05 7.25
N MET A 80 3.85 -4.10 7.13
CA MET A 80 4.48 -3.44 8.26
C MET A 80 3.80 -2.11 8.55
N VAL A 81 3.19 -2.03 9.74
CA VAL A 81 2.43 -0.88 10.22
C VAL A 81 3.14 -0.32 11.45
N HIS A 82 3.51 0.96 11.43
CA HIS A 82 4.08 1.62 12.61
C HIS A 82 2.99 2.10 13.58
N GLY A 83 3.37 2.38 14.83
CA GLY A 83 2.48 2.88 15.87
C GLY A 83 1.98 4.32 15.65
N ILE A 84 1.25 4.86 16.63
CA ILE A 84 0.63 6.19 16.57
C ILE A 84 1.68 7.29 16.78
N GLY A 85 2.39 7.62 15.71
CA GLY A 85 3.35 8.72 15.64
C GLY A 85 3.92 8.86 14.23
N PRO A 86 4.44 10.04 13.86
CA PRO A 86 4.98 10.29 12.52
C PRO A 86 6.29 9.54 12.23
N VAL A 87 6.96 9.04 13.27
CA VAL A 87 8.24 8.34 13.21
C VAL A 87 8.12 6.90 13.69
N CYS A 88 8.95 6.02 13.14
CA CYS A 88 8.83 4.57 13.32
C CYS A 88 9.77 4.00 14.37
N ASP A 89 10.90 4.65 14.62
CA ASP A 89 11.91 4.21 15.58
C ASP A 89 12.64 5.39 16.24
N LEU A 90 13.59 5.07 17.14
CA LEU A 90 14.38 6.06 17.88
C LEU A 90 15.28 6.93 16.99
N ARG A 91 15.47 6.56 15.71
CA ARG A 91 16.27 7.32 14.75
C ARG A 91 15.42 8.27 13.91
N PHE A 92 14.15 8.46 14.28
CA PHE A 92 13.18 9.31 13.58
C PHE A 92 12.94 8.92 12.11
N ARG A 93 13.13 7.64 11.77
CA ARG A 93 13.00 7.17 10.39
C ARG A 93 11.56 6.94 10.00
N SER A 94 11.30 7.04 8.70
CA SER A 94 10.03 6.69 8.09
C SER A 94 9.81 5.17 8.04
N ILE A 95 8.55 4.75 7.88
CA ILE A 95 8.24 3.31 7.77
C ILE A 95 8.86 2.70 6.52
N VAL A 96 9.08 3.49 5.46
CA VAL A 96 9.77 3.03 4.25
C VAL A 96 11.21 2.64 4.57
N GLU A 97 11.97 3.54 5.21
CA GLU A 97 13.36 3.30 5.58
C GLU A 97 13.51 2.11 6.52
N CYS A 98 12.62 2.00 7.52
CA CYS A 98 12.60 0.84 8.40
C CYS A 98 12.33 -0.45 7.61
N VAL A 99 11.35 -0.47 6.70
CA VAL A 99 11.03 -1.65 5.90
C VAL A 99 12.19 -2.05 4.97
N ASP A 100 12.92 -1.09 4.40
CA ASP A 100 14.07 -1.36 3.54
C ASP A 100 15.23 -2.03 4.30
N ASP A 101 15.46 -1.61 5.55
CA ASP A 101 16.39 -2.32 6.44
C ASP A 101 15.93 -3.76 6.70
N PHE A 102 14.64 -3.98 6.99
CA PHE A 102 14.09 -5.32 7.19
C PHE A 102 14.25 -6.20 5.94
N ARG A 103 14.00 -5.67 4.75
CA ARG A 103 14.24 -6.37 3.48
C ARG A 103 15.71 -6.76 3.34
N THR A 104 16.62 -5.83 3.62
CA THR A 104 18.06 -6.04 3.52
C THR A 104 18.56 -7.10 4.51
N VAL A 105 18.16 -7.00 5.78
CA VAL A 105 18.55 -7.95 6.83
C VAL A 105 17.94 -9.32 6.56
N SER A 106 16.66 -9.40 6.20
CA SER A 106 15.98 -10.65 5.87
C SER A 106 16.65 -11.37 4.70
N LEU A 107 17.02 -10.65 3.63
CA LEU A 107 17.72 -11.22 2.49
C LEU A 107 19.12 -11.73 2.88
N LYS A 108 19.88 -10.96 3.66
CA LYS A 108 21.20 -11.38 4.16
C LYS A 108 21.10 -12.64 5.02
N LEU A 109 20.10 -12.73 5.90
CA LEU A 109 19.87 -13.91 6.74
C LEU A 109 19.51 -15.14 5.89
N LEU A 110 18.65 -14.96 4.88
CA LEU A 110 18.29 -16.03 3.95
C LEU A 110 19.53 -16.57 3.20
N GLN A 111 20.39 -15.67 2.72
CA GLN A 111 21.61 -16.04 2.00
C GLN A 111 22.68 -16.64 2.90
N ALA A 112 22.83 -16.17 4.13
CA ALA A 112 23.89 -16.62 5.05
C ALA A 112 23.54 -17.93 5.76
N HIS A 113 22.27 -18.12 6.16
CA HIS A 113 21.87 -19.22 7.04
C HIS A 113 20.96 -20.25 6.37
N PHE A 114 20.30 -19.90 5.26
CA PHE A 114 19.30 -20.76 4.60
C PHE A 114 19.62 -21.04 3.13
N LYS A 115 20.88 -20.84 2.70
CA LYS A 115 21.32 -21.02 1.31
C LYS A 115 20.92 -22.38 0.73
N LYS A 116 21.16 -23.47 1.46
CA LYS A 116 20.78 -24.82 1.05
C LYS A 116 19.27 -24.95 0.84
N THR A 117 18.47 -24.43 1.77
CA THR A 117 17.00 -24.45 1.70
C THR A 117 16.47 -23.62 0.54
N LEU A 118 17.15 -22.51 0.20
CA LEU A 118 16.86 -21.67 -0.95
C LEU A 118 17.18 -22.38 -2.28
N GLU A 119 18.35 -23.02 -2.37
CA GLU A 119 18.78 -23.81 -3.54
C GLU A 119 17.89 -25.04 -3.77
N GLU A 120 17.44 -25.69 -2.69
CA GLU A 120 16.47 -26.78 -2.73
C GLU A 120 15.03 -26.31 -3.00
N GLY A 121 14.78 -25.00 -3.10
CA GLY A 121 13.46 -24.42 -3.35
C GLY A 121 12.45 -24.60 -2.21
N LYS A 122 12.91 -24.95 -1.01
CA LYS A 122 12.08 -25.22 0.19
C LYS A 122 11.76 -23.96 1.00
N ALA A 123 12.51 -22.88 0.77
CA ALA A 123 12.24 -21.58 1.36
C ALA A 123 12.55 -20.49 0.34
N ARG A 124 11.76 -19.43 0.36
CA ARG A 124 11.88 -18.27 -0.53
C ARG A 124 11.84 -16.97 0.26
N ARG A 125 12.05 -15.87 -0.46
CA ARG A 125 12.09 -14.53 0.14
C ARG A 125 10.73 -14.16 0.77
N VAL A 126 10.80 -13.50 1.92
CA VAL A 126 9.68 -12.79 2.54
C VAL A 126 9.64 -11.36 2.00
N GLU A 127 8.47 -10.91 1.56
CA GLU A 127 8.26 -9.54 1.13
C GLU A 127 7.64 -8.71 2.23
N PHE A 128 8.20 -7.52 2.45
CA PHE A 128 7.73 -6.58 3.45
C PHE A 128 7.16 -5.37 2.71
N LEU A 129 5.95 -4.93 3.05
CA LEU A 129 5.33 -3.74 2.47
C LEU A 129 5.08 -2.71 3.57
N PRO A 130 5.59 -1.47 3.43
CA PRO A 130 5.28 -0.40 4.36
C PRO A 130 3.82 0.02 4.20
N VAL A 131 3.11 0.16 5.31
CA VAL A 131 1.75 0.71 5.34
C VAL A 131 1.78 2.11 5.93
N HIS A 132 1.71 3.10 5.06
CA HIS A 132 1.49 4.49 5.46
C HIS A 132 0.01 4.71 5.76
N TRP A 133 -0.33 4.77 7.05
CA TRP A 133 -1.70 5.02 7.51
C TRP A 133 -1.86 6.37 8.19
N HIS A 134 -0.81 6.85 8.88
CA HIS A 134 -0.90 8.02 9.76
C HIS A 134 -1.42 9.25 9.01
N SER A 135 -0.81 9.63 7.88
CA SER A 135 -1.19 10.81 7.09
C SER A 135 -2.57 10.71 6.45
N ALA A 136 -3.05 9.50 6.15
CA ALA A 136 -4.39 9.31 5.59
C ALA A 136 -5.50 9.49 6.65
N LEU A 137 -5.17 9.32 7.94
CA LEU A 137 -6.10 9.46 9.05
C LEU A 137 -5.98 10.81 9.78
N HIS A 138 -4.78 11.37 9.88
CA HIS A 138 -4.46 12.60 10.64
C HIS A 138 -4.63 13.87 9.78
N GLY A 139 -5.85 14.13 9.33
CA GLY A 139 -6.25 15.43 8.79
C GLY A 139 -7.41 15.99 9.62
N ASP A 140 -7.37 17.28 9.94
CA ASP A 140 -8.43 17.95 10.75
C ASP A 140 -9.84 17.70 10.18
N ALA A 141 -9.94 17.40 8.89
CA ALA A 141 -11.19 17.09 8.18
C ALA A 141 -11.82 15.73 8.53
N THR A 142 -11.07 14.72 9.01
CA THR A 142 -11.61 13.36 9.25
C THR A 142 -12.21 13.19 10.66
N GLY A 143 -11.82 14.05 11.60
CA GLY A 143 -12.19 13.96 13.01
C GLY A 143 -11.68 12.68 13.71
N VAL A 144 -10.77 11.93 13.08
CA VAL A 144 -10.22 10.69 13.62
C VAL A 144 -9.34 10.98 14.83
N ASP A 145 -8.53 12.04 14.78
CA ASP A 145 -7.65 12.43 15.90
C ASP A 145 -8.44 12.74 17.17
N ARG A 146 -9.59 13.41 17.04
CA ARG A 146 -10.50 13.68 18.16
C ARG A 146 -11.07 12.40 18.74
N ARG A 147 -11.41 11.41 17.90
CA ARG A 147 -11.91 10.10 18.34
C ARG A 147 -10.81 9.28 19.01
N ILE A 148 -9.61 9.23 18.44
CA ILE A 148 -8.43 8.58 19.02
C ILE A 148 -8.09 9.20 20.37
N LYS A 149 -8.08 10.54 20.48
CA LYS A 149 -7.83 11.26 21.74
C LYS A 149 -8.88 10.93 22.82
N LYS A 150 -10.13 10.65 22.44
CA LYS A 150 -11.20 10.28 23.39
C LYS A 150 -11.03 8.86 23.95
N ILE A 151 -10.49 7.93 23.17
CA ILE A 151 -10.30 6.53 23.60
C ILE A 151 -8.91 6.27 24.18
N THR A 152 -7.96 7.16 23.93
CA THR A 152 -6.59 7.08 24.43
C THR A 152 -6.53 7.59 25.87
N LEU A 153 -5.86 6.84 26.75
CA LEU A 153 -5.70 7.23 28.15
C LEU A 153 -4.89 8.54 28.25
N PRO A 154 -5.21 9.45 29.20
CA PRO A 154 -4.48 10.70 29.39
C PRO A 154 -2.98 10.52 29.63
N SER A 155 -2.60 9.40 30.25
CA SER A 155 -1.20 9.02 30.51
C SER A 155 -0.45 8.65 29.24
N THR A 156 -1.10 8.12 28.20
CA THR A 156 -0.45 7.73 26.95
C THR A 156 0.11 8.94 26.20
N GLY A 157 -0.60 10.08 26.23
CA GLY A 157 -0.10 11.33 25.66
C GLY A 157 1.15 11.85 26.39
N ARG A 158 1.16 11.76 27.73
CA ARG A 158 2.31 12.14 28.56
C ARG A 158 3.49 11.20 28.39
N LEU A 159 3.24 9.89 28.34
CA LEU A 159 4.27 8.89 28.08
C LEU A 159 4.88 9.08 26.69
N ARG A 160 4.06 9.31 25.66
CA ARG A 160 4.55 9.60 24.31
C ARG A 160 5.40 10.87 24.28
N HIS A 161 4.95 11.93 24.95
CA HIS A 161 5.74 13.16 25.06
C HIS A 161 7.06 12.92 25.79
N PHE A 162 7.04 12.22 26.93
CA PHE A 162 8.25 11.85 27.67
C PHE A 162 9.20 10.98 26.85
N THR A 163 8.70 9.94 26.17
CA THR A 163 9.52 9.11 25.28
C THR A 163 10.13 9.96 24.18
N ASN A 164 9.34 10.83 23.55
CA ASN A 164 9.83 11.67 22.45
C ASN A 164 10.80 12.79 22.88
N GLU A 165 10.68 13.32 24.09
CA GLU A 165 11.49 14.46 24.56
C GLU A 165 12.63 14.04 25.50
N THR A 166 12.61 12.83 26.06
CA THR A 166 13.58 12.41 27.08
C THR A 166 14.38 11.17 26.66
N LEU A 167 13.81 10.30 25.82
CA LEU A 167 14.54 9.14 25.30
C LEU A 167 15.06 9.34 23.86
N LEU A 168 14.59 10.39 23.18
CA LEU A 168 14.95 10.69 21.79
C LEU A 168 15.74 12.01 21.61
N ASP A 169 16.00 12.74 22.71
CA ASP A 169 16.92 13.89 22.77
C ASP A 169 18.31 13.40 23.21
#